data_AF-A0A9X1TS17-F1
#
_entry.id   AF-A0A9X1TS17-F1
#
_cell.length_a   1.000
_cell.length_b   1.000
_cell.length_c   1.000
_cell.angle_alpha   90.00
_cell.angle_beta   90.00
_cell.angle_gamma   90.00
#
_symmetry.space_group_name_H-M   'P 1'
#
loop_
_entity.id
_entity.type
_entity.pdbx_description
1 polymer ?
#
loop_
_entity_poly.entity_id
_entity_poly.type
_entity_poly.pdbx_seq_one_letter_code
_entity_poly.pdbx_strand_id
1 'polypeptide(L)' 'GREVSERLMDRGVLVKDTQGATIRIAPPLVIGKEDLDWGLAQLRGVLGV' A
#
# COMPACT_ATOMS: atom_id res chain seq x y z
N GLY A 1 5.44 0.73 10.38
CA GLY A 1 4.24 -0.01 9.94
C GLY A 1 3.05 0.89 9.97
N ARG A 2 2.50 1.18 11.15
CA ARG A 2 1.32 2.03 11.35
C ARG A 2 1.33 3.36 10.57
N GLU A 3 2.35 4.19 10.74
CA GLU A 3 2.44 5.50 10.07
C GLU A 3 2.39 5.37 8.54
N VAL A 4 3.08 4.37 7.98
CA VAL A 4 3.04 4.08 6.54
C VAL A 4 1.66 3.61 6.11
N SER A 5 0.97 2.80 6.92
CA SER A 5 -0.41 2.39 6.66
C SER A 5 -1.39 3.57 6.65
N GLU A 6 -1.25 4.50 7.59
CA GLU A 6 -2.06 5.73 7.66
C GLU A 6 -1.79 6.63 6.44
N ARG A 7 -0.52 6.84 6.07
CA ARG A 7 -0.15 7.61 4.87
C ARG A 7 -0.63 6.97 3.56
N LEU A 8 -0.72 5.64 3.50
CA LEU A 8 -1.29 4.93 2.35
C LEU A 8 -2.81 5.05 2.29
N MET A 9 -3.48 5.04 3.44
CA MET A 9 -4.93 5.28 3.54
C MET A 9 -5.30 6.66 2.98
N ASP A 10 -4.53 7.70 3.33
CA ASP A 10 -4.72 9.06 2.78
C ASP A 10 -4.57 9.13 1.25
N ARG A 11 -3.89 8.14 0.65
CA ARG A 11 -3.69 8.00 -0.79
C ARG A 11 -4.62 6.99 -1.44
N GLY A 12 -5.63 6.50 -0.70
CA GLY A 12 -6.62 5.56 -1.20
C GLY A 12 -6.16 4.09 -1.26
N VAL A 13 -5.04 3.74 -0.63
CA VAL A 13 -4.52 2.37 -0.57
C VAL A 13 -4.67 1.81 0.84
N LEU A 14 -5.60 0.88 1.01
CA LEU A 14 -5.84 0.23 2.30
C LEU A 14 -4.88 -0.94 2.52
N VAL A 15 -4.19 -0.92 3.65
CA VAL A 15 -3.21 -1.94 4.04
C VAL A 15 -3.32 -2.26 5.51
N LYS A 16 -2.71 -3.37 5.92
CA LYS A 16 -2.61 -3.73 7.34
C LYS A 16 -1.15 -3.88 7.74
N ASP A 17 -0.77 -3.24 8.85
CA ASP A 17 0.52 -3.49 9.48
C ASP A 17 0.47 -4.71 10.42
N THR A 18 1.61 -5.36 10.58
CA THR A 18 1.81 -6.48 11.50
C THR A 18 3.20 -6.36 12.13
N GLN A 19 3.29 -6.69 13.42
CA GLN A 19 4.57 -6.70 14.17
C GLN A 19 5.40 -5.41 13.98
N GLY A 20 4.74 -4.25 13.90
CA GLY A 20 5.36 -2.90 13.92
C GLY A 20 5.98 -2.43 12.61
N ALA A 21 6.69 -3.29 11.87
CA ALA A 21 7.46 -2.89 10.68
C ALA A 21 6.98 -3.50 9.36
N THR A 22 6.18 -4.58 9.40
CA THR A 22 5.75 -5.29 8.20
C THR A 22 4.37 -4.80 7.75
N ILE A 23 4.19 -4.59 6.45
CA ILE A 23 2.93 -4.16 5.85
C ILE A 23 2.46 -5.24 4.87
N ARG A 24 1.17 -5.59 4.94
CA ARG A 24 0.53 -6.52 4.02
C ARG A 24 -0.33 -5.77 3.02
N ILE A 25 -0.08 -6.03 1.75
CA ILE A 25 -0.87 -5.56 0.61
C ILE A 25 -1.43 -6.83 -0.05
N ALA A 26 -2.75 -6.96 -0.07
CA ALA A 26 -3.44 -8.15 -0.57
C ALA A 26 -4.56 -7.70 -1.54
N PRO A 27 -4.21 -7.33 -2.78
CA PRO A 27 -5.22 -6.95 -3.77
C PRO A 27 -6.04 -8.20 -4.17
N PRO A 28 -7.25 -8.00 -4.73
CA PRO A 28 -8.01 -9.11 -5.29
C PRO A 28 -7.26 -9.73 -6.48
N LEU A 29 -7.44 -11.03 -6.70
CA LEU A 29 -6.79 -11.75 -7.81
C LEU A 29 -7.21 -11.25 -9.20
N VAL A 30 -8.33 -10.54 -9.28
CA VAL A 30 -8.88 -9.96 -10.51
C VAL A 30 -8.38 -8.53 -10.78
N ILE A 31 -7.47 -8.00 -9.96
CA ILE A 31 -6.95 -6.62 -10.13
C ILE A 31 -6.32 -6.43 -11.51
N GLY A 32 -6.63 -5.30 -12.15
CA GLY A 32 -6.01 -4.92 -13.42
C GLY A 32 -4.54 -4.54 -13.25
N LYS A 33 -3.78 -4.63 -14.34
CA LYS A 33 -2.36 -4.21 -14.34
C LYS A 33 -2.21 -2.72 -13.98
N GLU A 34 -3.08 -1.87 -14.52
CA GLU A 34 -3.03 -0.41 -14.30
C GLU A 34 -3.32 -0.05 -12.84
N ASP A 35 -4.32 -0.67 -12.22
CA ASP A 35 -4.64 -0.48 -10.80
C ASP A 35 -3.52 -0.98 -9.89
N LEU A 36 -2.90 -2.11 -10.24
CA LEU A 36 -1.76 -2.64 -9.51
C LEU A 36 -0.56 -1.69 -9.60
N ASP A 37 -0.24 -1.21 -10.81
CA ASP A 37 0.84 -0.26 -11.04
C ASP A 37 0.57 1.06 -10.29
N TRP A 38 -0.66 1.56 -10.28
CA TRP A 38 -1.07 2.74 -9.52
C TRP A 38 -0.90 2.55 -8.01
N GLY A 39 -1.33 1.40 -7.47
CA GLY A 39 -1.19 1.09 -6.04
C GLY A 39 0.28 0.98 -5.61
N LEU A 40 1.13 0.40 -6.46
CA LEU A 40 2.58 0.33 -6.24
C LEU A 40 3.24 1.72 -6.33
N ALA A 41 2.74 2.62 -7.18
CA ALA A 41 3.21 4.01 -7.23
C ALA A 41 2.90 4.77 -5.92
N GLN A 42 1.72 4.56 -5.33
CA GLN A 42 1.41 5.15 -4.02
C GLN A 42 2.35 4.63 -2.93
N LEU A 43 2.64 3.32 -2.93
CA LEU A 43 3.60 2.68 -2.03
C LEU A 43 4.99 3.32 -2.14
N ARG A 44 5.52 3.42 -3.36
CA ARG A 44 6.81 4.08 -3.64
C ARG A 44 6.85 5.50 -3.10
N GLY A 45 5.81 6.28 -3.37
CA GLY A 45 5.74 7.65 -2.89
C GLY A 45 5.66 7.77 -1.36
N VAL A 46 5.21 6.75 -0.63
CA VAL A 46 5.19 6.79 0.85
C VAL A 46 6.57 6.42 1.40
N LEU A 47 7.23 5.44 0.78
CA LEU A 47 8.56 4.97 1.14
C LEU A 47 9.70 5.91 0.70
N GLY A 48 9.45 6.78 -0.28
CA GLY A 48 10.45 7.71 -0.81
C GLY A 48 11.48 7.03 -1.73
N VAL A 49 11.07 5.99 -2.46
CA VAL A 49 11.90 5.18 -3.37
C VAL A 49 11.36 5.15 -4.80
#